data_AF-A0A3B9Y3Q9-F1
#
_entry.id   AF-A0A3B9Y3Q9-F1
#
_cell.length_a   1.000
_cell.length_b   1.000
_cell.length_c   1.000
_cell.angle_alpha   90.00
_cell.angle_beta   90.00
_cell.angle_gamma   90.00
#
_symmetry.space_group_name_H-M   'P 1'
#
loop_
_entity.id
_entity.type
_entity.pdbx_description
1 polymer ?
#
loop_
_entity_poly.entity_id
_entity_poly.type
_entity_poly.pdbx_seq_one_letter_code
_entity_poly.pdbx_strand_id
1 'polypeptide(L)'
;MSRLEGHCMRWSVFPARPNSFSEESAAAVSGVPVEVLDALADAGLLEGGEQGRYTMHQTIADYAQTHLKESSVYGRFVEYMTHYVESHQKDHEALDQESANILIALQVAVEREHYVELVRCTNSFVPFLLTRGLFTLAEGHLLQAEQAARLLRDDRGLATVLSHLGKVHESHGDYSKAETTLQEGLTLARQNEDSEQLCRILQTLGTVARNRGAYHQAELYHQEGLTLARRLGDHELITILLLGLGVDYGEQGRYEQEETCYQEGIGHCPPGWRPGTPL
;
A
#
# COMPACT_ATOMS: atom_id res chain seq x y z
N MET A 1 -0.27 40.18 -8.99
CA MET A 1 0.88 39.26 -9.06
C MET A 1 1.27 38.73 -7.68
N SER A 2 1.56 39.55 -6.67
CA SER A 2 2.03 39.07 -5.34
C SER A 2 1.12 38.06 -4.60
N ARG A 3 -0.22 38.18 -4.72
CA ARG A 3 -1.16 37.24 -4.05
C ARG A 3 -1.26 35.90 -4.78
N LEU A 4 -1.22 35.92 -6.11
CA LEU A 4 -1.26 34.71 -6.95
C LEU A 4 0.04 33.90 -6.83
N GLU A 5 1.19 34.58 -6.79
CA GLU A 5 2.49 33.94 -6.54
C GLU A 5 2.52 33.22 -5.18
N GLY A 6 1.94 33.81 -4.14
CA GLY A 6 1.83 33.17 -2.82
C GLY A 6 0.94 31.92 -2.81
N HIS A 7 -0.07 31.85 -3.68
CA HIS A 7 -0.90 30.64 -3.85
C HIS A 7 -0.16 29.56 -4.63
N CYS A 8 0.57 29.93 -5.69
CA CYS A 8 1.44 29.02 -6.44
C CYS A 8 2.48 28.31 -5.55
N MET A 9 3.01 29.02 -4.54
CA MET A 9 3.94 28.44 -3.56
C MET A 9 3.35 27.26 -2.77
N ARG A 10 2.05 27.27 -2.47
CA ARG A 10 1.41 26.18 -1.72
C ARG A 10 1.22 24.93 -2.56
N TRP A 11 1.15 25.06 -3.88
CA TRP A 11 0.97 23.95 -4.81
C TRP A 11 2.28 23.35 -5.32
N SER A 12 3.43 23.94 -4.97
CA SER A 12 4.73 23.38 -5.34
C SER A 12 5.09 22.11 -4.56
N VAL A 13 4.26 21.69 -3.61
CA VAL A 13 4.40 20.38 -2.93
C VAL A 13 4.03 19.22 -3.86
N PHE A 14 3.25 19.47 -4.91
CA PHE A 14 2.97 18.49 -5.93
C PHE A 14 4.17 18.34 -6.89
N PRO A 15 4.45 17.14 -7.38
CA PRO A 15 5.48 16.93 -8.39
C PRO A 15 5.17 17.72 -9.67
N ALA A 16 6.22 18.27 -10.27
CA ALA A 16 6.11 18.96 -11.54
C ALA A 16 5.89 18.00 -12.72
N ARG A 17 5.68 18.58 -13.91
CA ARG A 17 5.52 17.86 -15.19
C ARG A 17 6.60 16.77 -15.35
N PRO A 18 6.26 15.54 -15.77
CA PRO A 18 5.00 15.10 -16.41
C PRO A 18 3.83 14.83 -15.47
N ASN A 19 4.01 14.97 -14.16
CA ASN A 19 2.96 14.65 -13.20
C ASN A 19 1.95 15.79 -13.09
N SER A 20 0.73 15.42 -12.70
CA SER A 20 -0.40 16.32 -12.53
C SER A 20 -1.06 16.10 -11.18
N PHE A 21 -1.84 17.08 -10.73
CA PHE A 21 -2.66 16.99 -9.52
C PHE A 21 -4.08 17.46 -9.81
N SER A 22 -5.06 16.92 -9.08
CA SER A 22 -6.48 17.28 -9.21
C SER A 22 -6.84 18.57 -8.48
N GLU A 23 -7.92 19.24 -8.89
CA GLU A 23 -8.50 20.39 -8.18
C GLU A 23 -8.79 20.08 -6.71
N GLU A 24 -9.32 18.89 -6.43
CA GLU A 24 -9.67 18.44 -5.10
C GLU A 24 -8.43 18.35 -4.20
N SER A 25 -7.35 17.75 -4.72
CA SER A 25 -6.08 17.66 -3.99
C SER A 25 -5.46 19.05 -3.78
N ALA A 26 -5.48 19.91 -4.79
CA ALA A 26 -4.97 21.26 -4.71
C ALA A 26 -5.71 22.10 -3.64
N ALA A 27 -7.04 22.01 -3.61
CA ALA A 27 -7.87 22.72 -2.66
C ALA A 27 -7.64 22.23 -1.22
N ALA A 28 -7.60 20.90 -1.01
CA ALA A 28 -7.39 20.31 0.30
C ALA A 28 -6.03 20.69 0.92
N VAL A 29 -4.98 20.72 0.10
CA VAL A 29 -3.60 20.93 0.57
C VAL A 29 -3.29 22.41 0.81
N SER A 30 -3.79 23.29 -0.06
CA SER A 30 -3.50 24.72 0.01
C SER A 30 -4.50 25.53 0.84
N GLY A 31 -5.72 25.02 1.03
CA GLY A 31 -6.85 25.77 1.56
C GLY A 31 -7.29 26.94 0.67
N VAL A 32 -6.88 26.92 -0.60
CA VAL A 32 -7.17 27.97 -1.59
C VAL A 32 -8.33 27.49 -2.47
N PRO A 33 -9.30 28.37 -2.81
CA PRO A 33 -10.40 28.03 -3.71
C PRO A 33 -9.89 27.58 -5.10
N VAL A 34 -10.62 26.66 -5.72
CA VAL A 34 -10.29 26.04 -7.01
C VAL A 34 -10.22 27.10 -8.13
N GLU A 35 -10.99 28.17 -8.04
CA GLU A 35 -11.02 29.26 -9.03
C GLU A 35 -9.66 29.98 -9.17
N VAL A 36 -8.77 29.83 -8.18
CA VAL A 36 -7.42 30.37 -8.25
C VAL A 36 -6.52 29.52 -9.16
N LEU A 37 -6.83 28.24 -9.37
CA LEU A 37 -6.08 27.36 -10.30
C LEU A 37 -6.24 27.85 -11.73
N ASP A 38 -7.47 28.15 -12.16
CA ASP A 38 -7.77 28.75 -13.46
C ASP A 38 -7.01 30.06 -13.65
N ALA A 39 -7.03 30.95 -12.64
CA ALA A 39 -6.33 32.22 -12.71
C ALA A 39 -4.79 32.06 -12.80
N LEU A 40 -4.21 30.99 -12.23
CA LEU A 40 -2.79 30.67 -12.39
C LEU A 40 -2.48 30.02 -13.75
N ALA A 41 -3.42 29.23 -14.28
CA ALA A 41 -3.31 28.68 -15.63
C ALA A 41 -3.34 29.80 -16.69
N ASP A 42 -4.27 30.75 -16.55
CA ASP A 42 -4.36 31.96 -17.39
C ASP A 42 -3.08 32.82 -17.30
N ALA A 43 -2.44 32.84 -16.12
CA ALA A 43 -1.17 33.53 -15.91
C ALA A 43 0.06 32.76 -16.45
N GLY A 44 -0.12 31.56 -16.99
CA GLY A 44 0.94 30.70 -17.50
C GLY A 44 1.84 30.07 -16.41
N LEU A 45 1.39 30.07 -15.16
CA LEU A 45 2.11 29.48 -14.03
C LEU A 45 1.77 27.99 -13.84
N LEU A 46 0.60 27.58 -14.32
CA LEU A 46 0.15 26.19 -14.40
C LEU A 46 -0.27 25.90 -15.85
N GLU A 47 -0.22 24.62 -16.25
CA GLU A 47 -0.86 24.15 -17.47
C GLU A 47 -2.10 23.34 -17.06
N GLY A 48 -3.28 23.79 -17.48
CA GLY A 48 -4.54 23.04 -17.33
C GLY A 48 -4.54 21.82 -18.26
N GLY A 49 -4.82 20.66 -17.69
CA GLY A 49 -4.95 19.37 -18.37
C GLY A 49 -6.40 18.93 -18.52
N GLU A 50 -6.61 17.76 -19.12
CA GLU A 50 -7.94 17.16 -19.25
C GLU A 50 -8.51 16.78 -17.86
N GLN A 51 -9.83 16.86 -17.71
CA GLN A 51 -10.58 16.43 -16.51
C GLN A 51 -10.27 17.20 -15.21
N GLY A 52 -9.93 18.49 -15.27
CA GLY A 52 -9.71 19.30 -14.05
C GLY A 52 -8.41 18.95 -13.33
N ARG A 53 -7.36 18.63 -14.10
CA ARG A 53 -6.01 18.38 -13.57
C ARG A 53 -5.06 19.47 -14.00
N TYR A 54 -4.06 19.76 -13.19
CA TYR A 54 -3.09 20.83 -13.46
C TYR A 54 -1.68 20.26 -13.38
N THR A 55 -0.78 20.81 -14.19
CA THR A 55 0.65 20.55 -14.11
C THR A 55 1.41 21.83 -13.86
N MET A 56 2.52 21.72 -13.13
CA MET A 56 3.44 22.83 -12.89
C MET A 56 4.76 22.56 -13.62
N HIS A 57 5.36 23.59 -14.21
CA HIS A 57 6.69 23.46 -14.81
C HIS A 57 7.76 23.31 -13.72
N GLN A 58 8.78 22.48 -13.95
CA GLN A 58 9.82 22.18 -12.94
C GLN A 58 10.47 23.45 -12.37
N THR A 59 10.83 24.40 -13.23
CA THR A 59 11.46 25.66 -12.80
C THR A 59 10.57 26.51 -11.90
N ILE A 60 9.26 26.46 -12.11
CA ILE A 60 8.28 27.17 -11.29
C ILE A 60 8.14 26.45 -9.95
N ALA A 61 8.07 25.12 -9.95
CA ALA A 61 8.03 24.31 -8.75
C ALA A 61 9.26 24.53 -7.86
N ASP A 62 10.48 24.49 -8.43
CA ASP A 62 11.73 24.70 -7.70
C ASP A 62 11.80 26.10 -7.06
N TYR A 63 11.41 27.13 -7.82
CA TYR A 63 11.32 28.50 -7.32
C TYR A 63 10.29 28.62 -6.20
N ALA A 64 9.12 28.02 -6.40
CA ALA A 64 8.02 28.07 -5.43
C ALA A 64 8.37 27.33 -4.12
N GLN A 65 9.03 26.17 -4.20
CA GLN A 65 9.47 25.40 -3.03
C GLN A 65 10.50 26.16 -2.19
N THR A 66 11.47 26.81 -2.82
CA THR A 66 12.49 27.61 -2.11
C THR A 66 11.92 28.84 -1.40
N HIS A 67 10.75 29.30 -1.83
CA HIS A 67 10.06 30.47 -1.25
C HIS A 67 8.85 30.09 -0.37
N LEU A 68 8.50 28.81 -0.28
CA LEU A 68 7.41 28.32 0.56
C LEU A 68 7.80 28.36 2.04
N LYS A 69 7.22 29.32 2.78
CA LYS A 69 7.44 29.50 4.23
C LYS A 69 6.48 28.69 5.10
N GLU A 70 5.35 28.25 4.55
CA GLU A 70 4.29 27.59 5.31
C GLU A 70 4.55 26.09 5.42
N SER A 71 5.16 25.65 6.53
CA SER A 71 5.49 24.23 6.74
C SER A 71 4.25 23.34 6.93
N SER A 72 3.10 23.89 7.31
CA SER A 72 1.86 23.12 7.53
C SER A 72 1.25 22.59 6.23
N VAL A 73 1.65 23.11 5.06
CA VAL A 73 1.21 22.60 3.75
C VAL A 73 1.67 21.16 3.55
N TYR A 74 2.91 20.84 3.94
CA TYR A 74 3.46 19.48 3.83
C TYR A 74 2.68 18.48 4.70
N GLY A 75 2.31 18.86 5.93
CA GLY A 75 1.48 18.03 6.79
C GLY A 75 0.10 17.74 6.17
N ARG A 76 -0.58 18.78 5.65
CA ARG A 76 -1.87 18.62 4.95
C ARG A 76 -1.75 17.76 3.69
N PHE A 77 -0.64 17.88 2.96
CA PHE A 77 -0.36 17.06 1.78
C PHE A 77 -0.23 15.58 2.12
N VAL A 78 0.59 15.26 3.14
CA VAL A 78 0.77 13.88 3.61
C VAL A 78 -0.54 13.31 4.14
N GLU A 79 -1.28 14.08 4.94
CA GLU A 79 -2.57 13.66 5.51
C GLU A 79 -3.61 13.38 4.42
N TYR A 80 -3.74 14.30 3.45
CA TYR A 80 -4.67 14.14 2.33
C TYR A 80 -4.32 12.91 1.48
N MET A 81 -3.05 12.73 1.10
CA MET A 81 -2.63 11.58 0.29
C MET A 81 -2.81 10.25 1.04
N THR A 82 -2.56 10.24 2.35
CA THR A 82 -2.82 9.07 3.20
C THR A 82 -4.30 8.71 3.18
N HIS A 83 -5.19 9.70 3.37
CA HIS A 83 -6.63 9.46 3.33
C HIS A 83 -7.13 9.06 1.94
N TYR A 84 -6.54 9.63 0.88
CA TYR A 84 -6.85 9.28 -0.49
C TYR A 84 -6.54 7.81 -0.78
N VAL A 85 -5.34 7.33 -0.39
CA VAL A 85 -4.96 5.93 -0.57
C VAL A 85 -5.89 5.00 0.22
N GLU A 86 -6.22 5.34 1.46
CA GLU A 86 -7.11 4.54 2.32
C GLU A 86 -8.54 4.42 1.74
N SER A 87 -9.05 5.49 1.12
CA SER A 87 -10.38 5.48 0.50
C SER A 87 -10.44 4.79 -0.87
N HIS A 88 -9.30 4.69 -1.57
CA HIS A 88 -9.20 4.16 -2.94
C HIS A 88 -8.40 2.85 -3.04
N GLN A 89 -8.25 2.10 -1.94
CA GLN A 89 -7.46 0.85 -1.92
C GLN A 89 -7.83 -0.16 -3.03
N LYS A 90 -9.09 -0.14 -3.49
CA LYS A 90 -9.62 -1.03 -4.53
C LYS A 90 -9.62 -0.40 -5.93
N ASP A 91 -9.54 0.92 -6.00
CA ASP A 91 -9.54 1.66 -7.26
C ASP A 91 -8.10 1.83 -7.75
N HIS A 92 -7.60 0.78 -8.40
CA HIS A 92 -6.24 0.77 -8.94
C HIS A 92 -6.04 1.77 -10.07
N GLU A 93 -7.09 2.29 -10.71
CA GLU A 93 -6.94 3.32 -11.74
C GLU A 93 -6.70 4.68 -11.07
N ALA A 94 -7.49 5.01 -10.04
CA ALA A 94 -7.30 6.20 -9.23
C ALA A 94 -5.92 6.23 -8.53
N LEU A 95 -5.46 5.09 -8.00
CA LEU A 95 -4.14 4.97 -7.39
C LEU A 95 -3.00 5.09 -8.41
N ASP A 96 -3.19 4.62 -9.65
CA ASP A 96 -2.19 4.76 -10.72
C ASP A 96 -2.04 6.24 -11.13
N GLN A 97 -3.16 6.95 -11.26
CA GLN A 97 -3.17 8.38 -11.58
C GLN A 97 -2.49 9.24 -10.50
N GLU A 98 -2.69 8.92 -9.22
CA GLU A 98 -2.11 9.66 -8.09
C GLU A 98 -0.77 9.08 -7.60
N SER A 99 -0.25 8.04 -8.24
CA SER A 99 0.95 7.31 -7.79
C SER A 99 2.15 8.22 -7.54
N ALA A 100 2.43 9.15 -8.46
CA ALA A 100 3.52 10.11 -8.30
C ALA A 100 3.32 11.03 -7.09
N ASN A 101 2.08 11.46 -6.84
CA ASN A 101 1.75 12.34 -5.72
C ASN A 101 1.87 11.59 -4.39
N ILE A 102 1.44 10.33 -4.34
CA ILE A 102 1.57 9.46 -3.16
C ILE A 102 3.03 9.19 -2.84
N LEU A 103 3.87 8.91 -3.84
CA LEU A 103 5.31 8.67 -3.63
C LEU A 103 6.03 9.90 -3.07
N ILE A 104 5.71 11.10 -3.58
CA ILE A 104 6.24 12.35 -3.01
C ILE A 104 5.72 12.56 -1.58
N ALA A 105 4.46 12.24 -1.29
CA ALA A 105 3.93 12.33 0.06
C ALA A 105 4.68 11.41 1.04
N LEU A 106 5.00 10.18 0.64
CA LEU A 106 5.82 9.27 1.44
C LEU A 106 7.23 9.84 1.69
N GLN A 107 7.87 10.42 0.66
CA GLN A 107 9.17 11.07 0.82
C GLN A 107 9.11 12.26 1.79
N VAL A 108 8.13 13.15 1.62
CA VAL A 108 7.90 14.28 2.51
C VAL A 108 7.63 13.82 3.94
N ALA A 109 6.88 12.72 4.12
CA ALA A 109 6.60 12.16 5.43
C ALA A 109 7.88 11.70 6.15
N VAL A 110 8.83 11.11 5.42
CA VAL A 110 10.16 10.76 5.96
C VAL A 110 10.97 12.02 6.31
N GLU A 111 11.07 12.97 5.39
CA GLU A 111 11.89 14.20 5.57
C GLU A 111 11.41 15.10 6.71
N ARG A 112 10.10 15.04 7.01
CA ARG A 112 9.42 15.88 8.01
C ARG A 112 9.00 15.10 9.26
N GLU A 113 9.42 13.84 9.38
CA GLU A 113 9.15 12.98 10.54
C GLU A 113 7.66 12.72 10.83
N HIS A 114 6.80 12.71 9.79
CA HIS A 114 5.40 12.30 9.87
C HIS A 114 5.29 10.76 9.87
N TYR A 115 5.84 10.14 10.90
CA TYR A 115 5.99 8.69 10.98
C TYR A 115 4.66 7.92 11.03
N VAL A 116 3.62 8.50 11.65
CA VAL A 116 2.31 7.84 11.77
C VAL A 116 1.66 7.71 10.40
N GLU A 117 1.62 8.80 9.66
CA GLU A 117 1.09 8.86 8.30
C GLU A 117 1.94 8.02 7.35
N LEU A 118 3.27 8.03 7.51
CA LEU A 118 4.17 7.20 6.71
C LEU A 118 3.82 5.71 6.80
N VAL A 119 3.63 5.19 8.01
CA VAL A 119 3.27 3.78 8.23
C VAL A 119 1.90 3.47 7.63
N ARG A 120 0.89 4.31 7.89
CA ARG A 120 -0.47 4.12 7.38
C ARG A 120 -0.55 4.16 5.86
N CYS A 121 0.05 5.19 5.25
CA CYS A 121 0.06 5.38 3.81
C CYS A 121 0.82 4.24 3.11
N THR A 122 1.99 3.86 3.62
CA THR A 122 2.78 2.75 3.07
C THR A 122 1.99 1.43 3.14
N ASN A 123 1.38 1.11 4.28
CA ASN A 123 0.60 -0.11 4.43
C ASN A 123 -0.60 -0.17 3.48
N SER A 124 -1.23 0.98 3.20
CA SER A 124 -2.38 1.05 2.30
C SER A 124 -1.97 1.05 0.82
N PHE A 125 -0.81 1.60 0.47
CA PHE A 125 -0.35 1.75 -0.91
C PHE A 125 0.43 0.53 -1.43
N VAL A 126 1.15 -0.18 -0.56
CA VAL A 126 1.99 -1.32 -0.95
C VAL A 126 1.22 -2.44 -1.67
N PRO A 127 -0.02 -2.83 -1.27
CA PRO A 127 -0.81 -3.80 -2.05
C PRO A 127 -0.95 -3.44 -3.54
N PHE A 128 -1.12 -2.15 -3.85
CA PHE A 128 -1.14 -1.66 -5.23
C PHE A 128 0.22 -1.83 -5.92
N LEU A 129 1.32 -1.46 -5.25
CA LEU A 129 2.68 -1.64 -5.79
C LEU A 129 3.01 -3.10 -6.08
N LEU A 130 2.63 -4.02 -5.18
CA LEU A 130 2.83 -5.46 -5.36
C LEU A 130 2.02 -6.00 -6.54
N THR A 131 0.77 -5.52 -6.71
CA THR A 131 -0.08 -5.92 -7.84
C THR A 131 0.50 -5.49 -9.18
N ARG A 132 1.20 -4.33 -9.22
CA ARG A 132 1.90 -3.83 -10.42
C ARG A 132 3.30 -4.43 -10.59
N GLY A 133 3.76 -5.30 -9.67
CA GLY A 133 5.08 -5.92 -9.71
C GLY A 133 6.24 -4.99 -9.34
N LEU A 134 5.95 -3.84 -8.71
CA LEU A 134 6.93 -2.83 -8.32
C LEU A 134 7.61 -3.18 -6.97
N PHE A 135 8.17 -4.39 -6.87
CA PHE A 135 8.68 -4.95 -5.61
C PHE A 135 9.84 -4.16 -5.00
N THR A 136 10.79 -3.69 -5.82
CA THR A 136 11.93 -2.90 -5.34
C THR A 136 11.52 -1.55 -4.78
N LEU A 137 10.52 -0.89 -5.41
CA LEU A 137 9.97 0.37 -4.90
C LEU A 137 9.21 0.15 -3.60
N ALA A 138 8.42 -0.92 -3.53
CA ALA A 138 7.72 -1.32 -2.30
C ALA A 138 8.71 -1.61 -1.17
N GLU A 139 9.80 -2.33 -1.42
CA GLU A 139 10.84 -2.64 -0.42
C GLU A 139 11.41 -1.36 0.19
N GLY A 140 11.78 -0.38 -0.64
CA GLY A 140 12.37 0.88 -0.17
C GLY A 140 11.46 1.63 0.82
N HIS A 141 10.18 1.78 0.48
CA HIS A 141 9.21 2.44 1.36
C HIS A 141 8.85 1.61 2.59
N LEU A 142 8.76 0.28 2.45
CA LEU A 142 8.51 -0.61 3.58
C LEU A 142 9.64 -0.58 4.61
N LEU A 143 10.91 -0.51 4.20
CA LEU A 143 12.03 -0.39 5.13
C LEU A 143 12.00 0.93 5.89
N GLN A 144 11.57 2.02 5.25
CA GLN A 144 11.35 3.31 5.92
C GLN A 144 10.18 3.23 6.92
N ALA A 145 9.07 2.62 6.51
CA ALA A 145 7.91 2.40 7.37
C ALA A 145 8.22 1.47 8.55
N GLU A 146 9.08 0.46 8.38
CA GLU A 146 9.52 -0.43 9.45
C GLU A 146 10.26 0.36 10.54
N GLN A 147 11.23 1.19 10.13
CA GLN A 147 11.98 2.05 11.05
C GLN A 147 11.04 3.00 11.80
N ALA A 148 10.10 3.63 11.08
CA ALA A 148 9.09 4.51 11.65
C ALA A 148 8.18 3.80 12.66
N ALA A 149 7.66 2.61 12.32
CA ALA A 149 6.80 1.83 13.20
C ALA A 149 7.53 1.41 14.49
N ARG A 150 8.82 1.02 14.39
CA ARG A 150 9.66 0.70 15.56
C ARG A 150 9.90 1.93 16.44
N LEU A 151 10.14 3.11 15.85
CA LEU A 151 10.30 4.36 16.60
C LEU A 151 9.03 4.74 17.36
N LEU A 152 7.87 4.57 16.71
CA LEU A 152 6.57 4.85 17.29
C LEU A 152 6.11 3.80 18.31
N ARG A 153 6.75 2.63 18.36
CA ARG A 153 6.27 1.43 19.07
C ARG A 153 4.86 1.03 18.64
N ASP A 154 4.60 1.16 17.33
CA ASP A 154 3.36 0.72 16.70
C ASP A 154 3.50 -0.75 16.27
N ASP A 155 3.27 -1.66 17.21
CA ASP A 155 3.43 -3.10 16.97
C ASP A 155 2.44 -3.62 15.91
N ARG A 156 1.24 -3.02 15.82
CA ARG A 156 0.22 -3.39 14.84
C ARG A 156 0.59 -2.94 13.43
N GLY A 157 1.04 -1.69 13.29
CA GLY A 157 1.58 -1.17 12.03
C GLY A 157 2.83 -1.94 11.59
N LEU A 158 3.72 -2.28 12.54
CA LEU A 158 4.91 -3.08 12.29
C LEU A 158 4.58 -4.50 11.80
N ALA A 159 3.62 -5.19 12.41
CA ALA A 159 3.18 -6.50 11.94
C ALA A 159 2.65 -6.48 10.50
N THR A 160 2.01 -5.37 10.10
CA THR A 160 1.53 -5.15 8.73
C THR A 160 2.70 -4.93 7.76
N VAL A 161 3.65 -4.06 8.12
CA VAL A 161 4.87 -3.79 7.33
C VAL A 161 5.69 -5.08 7.13
N LEU A 162 5.89 -5.87 8.20
CA LEU A 162 6.66 -7.12 8.14
C LEU A 162 5.98 -8.17 7.24
N SER A 163 4.66 -8.24 7.24
CA SER A 163 3.92 -9.11 6.32
C SER A 163 4.15 -8.73 4.86
N HIS A 164 4.08 -7.44 4.55
CA HIS A 164 4.38 -6.94 3.21
C HIS A 164 5.83 -7.16 2.80
N LEU A 165 6.80 -6.92 3.69
CA LEU A 165 8.22 -7.22 3.43
C LEU A 165 8.42 -8.72 3.19
N GLY A 166 7.71 -9.58 3.92
CA GLY A 166 7.70 -11.02 3.69
C GLY A 166 7.30 -11.39 2.27
N LYS A 167 6.23 -10.78 1.74
CA LYS A 167 5.78 -10.98 0.36
C LYS A 167 6.80 -10.45 -0.67
N VAL A 168 7.43 -9.31 -0.40
CA VAL A 168 8.49 -8.77 -1.25
C VAL A 168 9.69 -9.71 -1.29
N HIS A 169 10.17 -10.18 -0.14
CA HIS A 169 11.28 -11.14 -0.08
C HIS A 169 10.93 -12.47 -0.77
N GLU A 170 9.69 -12.95 -0.64
CA GLU A 170 9.20 -14.12 -1.36
C GLU A 170 9.26 -13.92 -2.88
N SER A 171 8.84 -12.74 -3.37
CA SER A 171 8.91 -12.41 -4.80
C SER A 171 10.34 -12.31 -5.34
N HIS A 172 11.30 -11.94 -4.50
CA HIS A 172 12.74 -11.94 -4.83
C HIS A 172 13.39 -13.33 -4.74
N GLY A 173 12.67 -14.35 -4.24
CA GLY A 173 13.21 -15.69 -4.01
C GLY A 173 14.00 -15.83 -2.70
N ASP A 174 14.00 -14.79 -1.85
CA ASP A 174 14.74 -14.74 -0.58
C ASP A 174 13.95 -15.43 0.54
N TYR A 175 13.60 -16.70 0.36
CA TYR A 175 12.64 -17.40 1.21
C TYR A 175 13.03 -17.50 2.70
N SER A 176 14.34 -17.58 3.01
CA SER A 176 14.80 -17.58 4.41
C SER A 176 14.66 -16.21 5.09
N LYS A 177 14.87 -15.13 4.33
CA LYS A 177 14.64 -13.76 4.79
C LYS A 177 13.15 -13.53 4.99
N ALA A 178 12.32 -13.94 4.02
CA ALA A 178 10.87 -13.89 4.10
C ALA A 178 10.33 -14.59 5.35
N GLU A 179 10.77 -15.83 5.61
CA GLU A 179 10.34 -16.60 6.79
C GLU A 179 10.69 -15.89 8.10
N THR A 180 11.92 -15.38 8.22
CA THR A 180 12.37 -14.68 9.44
C THR A 180 11.56 -13.40 9.69
N THR A 181 11.38 -12.58 8.65
CA THR A 181 10.57 -11.36 8.70
C THR A 181 9.11 -11.68 9.06
N LEU A 182 8.53 -12.71 8.46
CA LEU A 182 7.15 -13.12 8.71
C LEU A 182 6.95 -13.71 10.11
N GLN A 183 7.92 -14.44 10.66
CA GLN A 183 7.85 -14.96 12.03
C GLN A 183 7.87 -13.86 13.09
N GLU A 184 8.64 -12.79 12.86
CA GLU A 184 8.58 -11.59 13.69
C GLU A 184 7.18 -10.96 13.63
N GLY A 185 6.66 -10.73 12.42
CA GLY A 185 5.30 -10.22 12.23
C GLY A 185 4.23 -11.10 12.87
N LEU A 186 4.37 -12.43 12.78
CA LEU A 186 3.46 -13.42 13.38
C LEU A 186 3.41 -13.26 14.90
N THR A 187 4.58 -13.07 15.52
CA THR A 187 4.70 -12.86 16.97
C THR A 187 4.00 -11.59 17.40
N LEU A 188 4.21 -10.48 16.67
CA LEU A 188 3.54 -9.21 16.94
C LEU A 188 2.02 -9.30 16.73
N ALA A 189 1.56 -9.92 15.64
CA ALA A 189 0.13 -10.10 15.38
C ALA A 189 -0.55 -10.93 16.49
N ARG A 190 0.12 -11.97 17.00
CA ARG A 190 -0.38 -12.76 18.15
C ARG A 190 -0.45 -11.92 19.43
N GLN A 191 0.57 -11.12 19.72
CA GLN A 191 0.61 -10.25 20.91
C GLN A 191 -0.48 -9.17 20.87
N ASN A 192 -0.82 -8.68 19.68
CA ASN A 192 -1.85 -7.66 19.47
C ASN A 192 -3.26 -8.25 19.25
N GLU A 193 -3.41 -9.58 19.30
CA GLU A 193 -4.66 -10.29 19.01
C GLU A 193 -5.25 -9.93 17.62
N ASP A 194 -4.40 -9.50 16.67
CA ASP A 194 -4.81 -9.11 15.32
C ASP A 194 -5.01 -10.35 14.45
N SER A 195 -6.22 -10.91 14.54
CA SER A 195 -6.57 -12.17 13.87
C SER A 195 -6.56 -12.08 12.35
N GLU A 196 -6.89 -10.90 11.79
CA GLU A 196 -6.83 -10.69 10.34
C GLU A 196 -5.37 -10.73 9.86
N GLN A 197 -4.51 -9.96 10.53
CA GLN A 197 -3.10 -9.89 10.16
C GLN A 197 -2.39 -11.23 10.40
N LEU A 198 -2.75 -11.93 11.47
CA LEU A 198 -2.27 -13.28 11.74
C LEU A 198 -2.59 -14.24 10.59
N CYS A 199 -3.81 -14.18 10.06
CA CYS A 199 -4.25 -14.99 8.93
C CYS A 199 -3.45 -14.68 7.65
N ARG A 200 -3.23 -13.39 7.33
CA ARG A 200 -2.45 -12.96 6.16
C ARG A 200 -0.98 -13.41 6.24
N ILE A 201 -0.38 -13.33 7.43
CA ILE A 201 1.00 -13.78 7.66
C ILE A 201 1.11 -15.30 7.52
N LEU A 202 0.17 -16.07 8.08
CA LEU A 202 0.14 -17.53 7.94
C LEU A 202 -0.02 -17.98 6.48
N GLN A 203 -0.87 -17.28 5.71
CA GLN A 203 -1.00 -17.52 4.28
C GLN A 203 0.33 -17.33 3.53
N THR A 204 1.05 -16.25 3.84
CA THR A 204 2.34 -15.96 3.21
C THR A 204 3.42 -16.95 3.66
N LEU A 205 3.47 -17.31 4.95
CA LEU A 205 4.39 -18.33 5.48
C LEU A 205 4.16 -19.69 4.83
N GLY A 206 2.90 -20.09 4.63
CA GLY A 206 2.57 -21.34 3.94
C GLY A 206 3.07 -21.34 2.49
N THR A 207 2.90 -20.22 1.78
CA THR A 207 3.43 -20.04 0.41
C THR A 207 4.96 -20.11 0.38
N VAL A 208 5.64 -19.41 1.31
CA VAL A 208 7.11 -19.43 1.43
C VAL A 208 7.62 -20.84 1.76
N ALA A 209 6.98 -21.56 2.68
CA ALA A 209 7.34 -22.92 3.03
C ALA A 209 7.16 -23.88 1.84
N ARG A 210 6.06 -23.75 1.09
CA ARG A 210 5.82 -24.52 -0.14
C ARG A 210 6.90 -24.27 -1.18
N ASN A 211 7.26 -23.01 -1.43
CA ASN A 211 8.30 -22.67 -2.41
C ASN A 211 9.69 -23.22 -2.04
N ARG A 212 9.92 -23.54 -0.76
CA ARG A 212 11.11 -24.23 -0.27
C ARG A 212 11.02 -25.76 -0.30
N GLY A 213 9.90 -26.32 -0.77
CA GLY A 213 9.61 -27.76 -0.75
C GLY A 213 9.22 -28.30 0.63
N ALA A 214 8.94 -27.44 1.61
CA ALA A 214 8.51 -27.83 2.96
C ALA A 214 6.99 -27.99 3.04
N TYR A 215 6.42 -28.88 2.21
CA TYR A 215 4.97 -29.01 2.02
C TYR A 215 4.17 -29.32 3.29
N HIS A 216 4.73 -30.12 4.20
CA HIS A 216 4.06 -30.41 5.47
C HIS A 216 3.99 -29.17 6.39
N GLN A 217 5.04 -28.34 6.39
CA GLN A 217 5.03 -27.08 7.14
C GLN A 217 4.08 -26.07 6.51
N ALA A 218 4.00 -26.03 5.17
CA ALA A 218 3.03 -25.22 4.45
C ALA A 218 1.59 -25.59 4.81
N GLU A 219 1.28 -26.89 4.85
CA GLU A 219 -0.03 -27.42 5.26
C GLU A 219 -0.41 -26.90 6.65
N LEU A 220 0.50 -26.97 7.64
CA LEU A 220 0.23 -26.52 9.00
C LEU A 220 -0.09 -25.02 9.05
N TYR A 221 0.67 -24.18 8.34
CA TYR A 221 0.41 -22.75 8.29
C TYR A 221 -0.93 -22.44 7.62
N HIS A 222 -1.22 -23.07 6.48
CA HIS A 222 -2.49 -22.84 5.79
C HIS A 222 -3.69 -23.37 6.59
N GLN A 223 -3.58 -24.48 7.34
CA GLN A 223 -4.64 -24.99 8.22
C GLN A 223 -4.91 -24.06 9.41
N GLU A 224 -3.85 -23.54 10.06
CA GLU A 224 -3.98 -22.55 11.13
C GLU A 224 -4.67 -21.28 10.59
N GLY A 225 -4.21 -20.79 9.44
CA GLY A 225 -4.80 -19.64 8.74
C GLY A 225 -6.27 -19.86 8.39
N LEU A 226 -6.62 -21.04 7.86
CA LEU A 226 -7.99 -21.37 7.45
C LEU A 226 -8.95 -21.40 8.63
N THR A 227 -8.48 -21.93 9.77
CA THR A 227 -9.25 -21.94 11.02
C THR A 227 -9.57 -20.52 11.47
N LEU A 228 -8.60 -19.59 11.37
CA LEU A 228 -8.81 -18.19 11.69
C LEU A 228 -9.73 -17.50 10.69
N ALA A 229 -9.52 -17.70 9.38
CA ALA A 229 -10.36 -17.12 8.33
C ALA A 229 -11.83 -17.51 8.49
N ARG A 230 -12.11 -18.79 8.82
CA ARG A 230 -13.47 -19.27 9.12
C ARG A 230 -14.09 -18.59 10.35
N ARG A 231 -13.30 -18.29 11.38
CA ARG A 231 -13.77 -17.55 12.57
C ARG A 231 -14.08 -16.09 12.25
N LEU A 232 -13.30 -15.48 11.36
CA LEU A 232 -13.51 -14.11 10.89
C LEU A 232 -14.68 -14.01 9.91
N GLY A 233 -15.07 -15.12 9.26
CA GLY A 233 -16.06 -15.10 8.18
C GLY A 233 -15.51 -14.46 6.89
N ASP A 234 -14.19 -14.41 6.72
CA ASP A 234 -13.55 -13.82 5.55
C ASP A 234 -13.48 -14.85 4.41
N HIS A 235 -14.46 -14.78 3.51
CA HIS A 235 -14.57 -15.69 2.38
C HIS A 235 -13.41 -15.60 1.39
N GLU A 236 -12.77 -14.43 1.25
CA GLU A 236 -11.62 -14.26 0.38
C GLU A 236 -10.41 -15.01 0.95
N LEU A 237 -10.11 -14.81 2.24
CA LEU A 237 -9.02 -15.53 2.92
C LEU A 237 -9.29 -17.04 2.95
N ILE A 238 -10.52 -17.47 3.22
CA ILE A 238 -10.91 -18.89 3.16
C ILE A 238 -10.57 -19.48 1.79
N THR A 239 -10.95 -18.80 0.70
CA THR A 239 -10.70 -19.25 -0.67
C THR A 239 -9.20 -19.36 -0.95
N ILE A 240 -8.42 -18.32 -0.62
CA ILE A 240 -6.97 -18.30 -0.86
C ILE A 240 -6.26 -19.42 -0.08
N LEU A 241 -6.64 -19.65 1.18
CA LEU A 241 -6.04 -20.68 2.02
C LEU A 241 -6.40 -22.10 1.59
N LEU A 242 -7.64 -22.32 1.14
CA LEU A 242 -8.07 -23.60 0.56
C LEU A 242 -7.33 -23.91 -0.75
N LEU A 243 -7.13 -22.90 -1.60
CA LEU A 243 -6.29 -23.06 -2.80
C LEU A 243 -4.84 -23.40 -2.43
N GLY A 244 -4.29 -22.74 -1.41
CA GLY A 244 -2.97 -23.05 -0.84
C GLY A 244 -2.85 -24.51 -0.39
N LEU A 245 -3.80 -24.97 0.42
CA LEU A 245 -3.86 -26.36 0.89
C LEU A 245 -4.04 -27.37 -0.23
N GLY A 246 -4.86 -27.08 -1.23
CA GLY A 246 -5.05 -27.97 -2.37
C GLY A 246 -3.73 -28.22 -3.10
N VAL A 247 -2.95 -27.16 -3.35
CA VAL A 247 -1.61 -27.29 -3.94
C VAL A 247 -0.68 -28.08 -3.03
N ASP A 248 -0.67 -27.80 -1.72
CA ASP A 248 0.18 -28.55 -0.77
C ASP A 248 -0.16 -30.04 -0.75
N TYR A 249 -1.43 -30.41 -0.91
CA TYR A 249 -1.88 -31.80 -1.01
C TYR A 249 -1.49 -32.47 -2.32
N GLY A 250 -1.64 -31.77 -3.45
CA GLY A 250 -1.21 -32.29 -4.75
C GLY A 250 0.29 -32.62 -4.79
N GLU A 251 1.11 -31.72 -4.23
CA GLU A 251 2.57 -31.91 -4.12
C GLU A 251 2.95 -33.09 -3.20
N GLN A 252 2.07 -33.45 -2.27
CA GLN A 252 2.21 -34.63 -1.39
C GLN A 252 1.56 -35.90 -1.97
N GLY A 253 0.96 -35.85 -3.16
CA GLY A 253 0.23 -36.97 -3.78
C GLY A 253 -1.13 -37.29 -3.13
N ARG A 254 -1.69 -36.34 -2.38
CA ARG A 254 -2.94 -36.45 -1.61
C ARG A 254 -4.14 -35.91 -2.42
N TYR A 255 -4.41 -36.54 -3.56
CA TYR A 255 -5.37 -36.03 -4.55
C TYR A 255 -6.83 -35.93 -4.07
N GLU A 256 -7.28 -36.82 -3.18
CA GLU A 256 -8.65 -36.75 -2.63
C GLU A 256 -8.85 -35.49 -1.76
N GLN A 257 -7.85 -35.14 -0.95
CA GLN A 257 -7.90 -33.93 -0.13
C GLN A 257 -7.71 -32.67 -0.97
N GLU A 258 -6.87 -32.72 -2.00
CA GLU A 258 -6.73 -31.63 -2.98
C GLU A 258 -8.08 -31.30 -3.63
N GLU A 259 -8.79 -32.30 -4.17
CA GLU A 259 -10.09 -32.10 -4.80
C GLU A 259 -11.11 -31.51 -3.81
N THR A 260 -11.13 -32.01 -2.58
CA THR A 260 -12.01 -31.50 -1.52
C THR A 260 -11.74 -30.02 -1.24
N CYS A 261 -10.46 -29.64 -1.13
CA CYS A 261 -10.07 -28.25 -0.90
C CYS A 261 -10.50 -27.34 -2.05
N TYR A 262 -10.34 -27.77 -3.30
CA TYR A 262 -10.76 -26.98 -4.46
C TYR A 262 -12.28 -26.87 -4.58
N GLN A 263 -13.02 -27.95 -4.32
CA GLN A 263 -14.49 -27.92 -4.30
C GLN A 263 -15.01 -26.96 -3.23
N GLU A 264 -14.44 -27.00 -2.02
CA GLU A 264 -14.81 -26.07 -0.95
C GLU A 264 -14.44 -24.62 -1.30
N GLY A 265 -13.25 -24.40 -1.87
CA GLY A 265 -12.79 -23.07 -2.27
C GLY A 265 -13.70 -22.41 -3.31
N ILE A 266 -14.19 -23.18 -4.29
CA ILE A 266 -15.17 -22.68 -5.28
C ILE A 266 -16.48 -22.26 -4.61
N GLY A 267 -16.92 -22.98 -3.56
CA GLY A 267 -18.14 -22.64 -2.82
C GLY A 267 -18.07 -21.32 -2.05
N HIS A 268 -16.86 -20.88 -1.67
CA HIS A 268 -16.63 -19.61 -0.98
C HIS A 268 -16.24 -18.46 -1.92
N CYS A 269 -15.98 -18.76 -3.19
CA CYS A 269 -15.54 -17.81 -4.18
C CYS A 269 -16.69 -16.83 -4.55
N PRO A 270 -16.51 -15.51 -4.37
CA PRO A 270 -17.50 -14.54 -4.80
C PRO A 270 -17.59 -14.48 -6.35
N PRO A 271 -18.76 -14.13 -6.93
CA PRO A 271 -18.92 -14.06 -8.37
C PRO A 271 -17.93 -13.08 -8.99
N GLY A 272 -17.12 -13.55 -9.95
CA GLY A 272 -16.14 -12.72 -10.67
C GLY A 272 -14.75 -12.62 -10.03
N TRP A 273 -14.51 -13.31 -8.90
CA TRP A 273 -13.20 -13.32 -8.25
C TRP A 273 -12.11 -13.93 -9.13
N ARG A 274 -10.95 -13.26 -9.18
CA ARG A 274 -9.70 -13.80 -9.72
C ARG A 274 -8.66 -13.85 -8.60
N PRO A 275 -7.80 -14.88 -8.53
CA PRO A 275 -6.70 -14.90 -7.58
C PRO A 275 -5.84 -13.64 -7.71
N GLY A 276 -5.71 -12.86 -6.64
CA GLY A 276 -4.83 -11.69 -6.59
C GLY A 276 -5.45 -10.35 -7.00
N THR A 277 -6.75 -10.27 -7.27
CA THR A 277 -7.47 -8.99 -7.41
C THR A 277 -8.43 -8.82 -6.23
N PRO A 278 -8.34 -7.74 -5.44
CA PRO A 278 -9.38 -7.43 -4.46
C PRO A 278 -10.71 -7.17 -5.21
N LEU A 279 -11.82 -7.63 -4.62
CA LEU A 279 -13.18 -7.33 -5.10
C LEU A 279 -13.50 -5.84 -5.06
#